data_AF-A0A2Z2MC18-F1
#
_entry.id   AF-A0A2Z2MC18-F1
#
_cell.length_a   1.000
_cell.length_b   1.000
_cell.length_c   1.000
_cell.angle_alpha   90.00
_cell.angle_beta   90.00
_cell.angle_gamma   90.00
#
_symmetry.space_group_name_H-M   'P 1'
#
loop_
_entity.id
_entity.type
_entity.pdbx_description
1 polymer ?
#
loop_
_entity_poly.entity_id
_entity_poly.type
_entity_poly.pdbx_seq_one_letter_code
_entity_poly.pdbx_strand_id
1 'polypeptide(L)'
;MLKYSTEMYLKEILASSTYWLVLALLLGTEYFAITQYKEDLAFVEVLQFIAIPVYIFLVAVPFFTEDRVLTFELVMFRDWLTVPLARMLSLLIALLPFLLTTIGIAWGMNEQPFALPILASTLFYASLVLLITVFGGGGKVYILSMGALFMLPFSSLVLIQNQASMGNTVGGLIGYLTYIMSPVYGLHVHNSGVLTISASAGNDVTFLLSAVWMILYLLISQVRNVKPSG
;
A
#
# COMPACT_ATOMS: atom_id res chain seq x y z
N MET A 1 -23.74 11.31 7.23
CA MET A 1 -23.69 9.85 6.95
C MET A 1 -22.26 9.37 6.83
N LEU A 2 -21.40 10.05 6.07
CA LEU A 2 -19.97 9.73 5.95
C LEU A 2 -19.27 9.38 7.28
N LYS A 3 -19.37 10.24 8.31
CA LYS A 3 -18.78 9.97 9.63
C LYS A 3 -19.19 8.60 10.19
N TYR A 4 -20.48 8.28 10.18
CA TYR A 4 -21.01 7.02 10.69
C TYR A 4 -20.54 5.81 9.87
N SER A 5 -20.50 5.93 8.55
CA SER A 5 -19.99 4.88 7.67
C SER A 5 -18.50 4.64 7.90
N THR A 6 -17.71 5.70 8.06
CA THR A 6 -16.28 5.61 8.37
C THR A 6 -16.05 4.94 9.73
N GLU A 7 -16.80 5.32 10.76
CA GLU A 7 -16.74 4.72 12.09
C GLU A 7 -17.11 3.23 12.08
N MET A 8 -18.09 2.83 11.27
CA MET A 8 -18.50 1.42 11.13
C MET A 8 -17.37 0.56 10.57
N TYR A 9 -16.78 0.95 9.45
CA TYR A 9 -15.65 0.22 8.85
C TYR A 9 -14.42 0.23 9.76
N LEU A 10 -14.13 1.36 10.40
CA LEU A 10 -13.01 1.47 11.33
C LEU A 10 -13.18 0.50 12.50
N LYS A 11 -14.40 0.41 13.05
CA LYS A 11 -14.71 -0.52 14.13
C LYS A 11 -14.54 -1.97 13.68
N GLU A 12 -14.95 -2.31 12.47
CA GLU A 12 -14.77 -3.66 11.92
C GLU A 12 -13.29 -4.04 11.79
N ILE A 13 -12.46 -3.11 11.31
CA ILE A 13 -11.01 -3.31 11.20
C ILE A 13 -10.36 -3.41 12.58
N LEU A 14 -10.55 -2.39 13.44
CA LEU A 14 -9.82 -2.25 14.70
C LEU A 14 -10.32 -3.17 15.81
N ALA A 15 -11.56 -3.69 15.74
CA ALA A 15 -12.04 -4.67 16.70
C ALA A 15 -11.47 -6.08 16.45
N SER A 16 -10.85 -6.32 15.29
CA SER A 16 -10.23 -7.60 14.97
C SER A 16 -8.97 -7.82 15.82
N SER A 17 -8.95 -8.89 16.62
CA SER A 17 -7.73 -9.30 17.35
C SER A 17 -6.61 -9.70 16.40
N THR A 18 -6.95 -10.25 15.24
CA THR A 18 -6.00 -10.59 14.17
C THR A 18 -5.26 -9.35 13.67
N TYR A 19 -5.94 -8.21 13.56
CA TYR A 19 -5.33 -6.94 13.16
C TYR A 19 -4.17 -6.55 14.09
N TRP A 20 -4.43 -6.53 15.40
CA TRP A 20 -3.42 -6.16 16.39
C TRP A 20 -2.30 -7.19 16.53
N LEU A 21 -2.64 -8.49 16.44
CA LEU A 21 -1.66 -9.56 16.48
C LEU A 21 -0.68 -9.46 15.30
N VAL A 22 -1.20 -9.31 14.08
CA VAL A 22 -0.35 -9.22 12.88
C VAL A 22 0.46 -7.93 12.90
N LEU A 23 -0.12 -6.80 13.30
CA LEU A 23 0.63 -5.55 13.49
C LEU A 23 1.80 -5.75 14.46
N ALA A 24 1.57 -6.37 15.62
CA ALA A 24 2.62 -6.63 16.61
C ALA A 24 3.71 -7.56 16.07
N LEU A 25 3.34 -8.62 15.33
CA LEU A 25 4.30 -9.54 14.72
C LEU A 25 5.15 -8.85 13.64
N LEU A 26 4.53 -8.04 12.78
CA LEU A 26 5.23 -7.29 11.73
C LEU A 26 6.21 -6.28 12.33
N LEU A 27 5.76 -5.47 13.31
CA LEU A 27 6.62 -4.51 13.99
C LEU A 27 7.76 -5.20 14.77
N GLY A 28 7.48 -6.33 15.41
CA GLY A 28 8.50 -7.15 16.07
C GLY A 28 9.54 -7.67 15.07
N THR A 29 9.10 -8.06 13.87
CA THR A 29 9.99 -8.53 12.79
C THR A 29 10.82 -7.39 12.21
N GLU A 30 10.23 -6.22 11.98
CA GLU A 30 10.95 -5.00 11.55
C GLU A 30 12.02 -4.59 12.58
N TYR A 31 11.64 -4.56 13.86
CA TYR A 31 12.57 -4.25 14.95
C TYR A 31 13.69 -5.29 15.08
N PHE A 32 13.40 -6.58 14.90
CA PHE A 32 14.42 -7.61 14.91
C PHE A 32 15.35 -7.50 13.69
N ALA A 33 14.79 -7.22 12.51
CA ALA A 33 15.53 -7.07 11.27
C ALA A 33 16.59 -5.96 11.40
N ILE A 34 16.21 -4.79 11.92
CA ILE A 34 17.12 -3.65 12.06
C ILE A 34 18.14 -3.81 13.19
N THR A 35 17.84 -4.58 14.24
CA THR A 35 18.74 -4.73 15.40
C THR A 35 19.74 -5.88 15.27
N GLN A 36 19.36 -6.97 14.60
CA GLN A 36 20.17 -8.20 14.53
C GLN A 36 20.96 -8.31 13.24
N TYR A 37 20.37 -7.90 12.12
CA TYR A 37 21.03 -7.86 10.83
C TYR A 37 21.48 -6.41 10.61
N LYS A 38 22.73 -6.11 10.99
CA LYS A 38 23.33 -4.78 10.86
C LYS A 38 23.57 -4.39 9.39
N GLU A 39 22.53 -4.36 8.57
CA GLU A 39 22.57 -3.97 7.17
C GLU A 39 21.20 -3.44 6.75
N ASP A 40 21.16 -2.23 6.17
CA ASP A 40 19.95 -1.57 5.68
C ASP A 40 19.09 -2.48 4.78
N LEU A 41 19.73 -3.41 4.06
CA LEU A 41 19.07 -4.32 3.12
C LEU A 41 18.05 -5.24 3.81
N ALA A 42 18.38 -5.83 4.97
CA ALA A 42 17.47 -6.77 5.65
C ALA A 42 16.22 -6.05 6.16
N PHE A 43 16.38 -4.85 6.70
CA PHE A 43 15.27 -3.98 7.10
C PHE A 43 14.41 -3.58 5.90
N VAL A 44 15.04 -3.13 4.80
CA VAL A 44 14.37 -2.76 3.54
C VAL A 44 13.58 -3.94 2.98
N GLU A 45 14.14 -5.13 2.98
CA GLU A 45 13.49 -6.32 2.42
C GLU A 45 12.26 -6.73 3.24
N VAL A 46 12.42 -6.83 4.57
CA VAL A 46 11.30 -7.16 5.46
C VAL A 46 10.20 -6.11 5.33
N LEU A 47 10.55 -4.83 5.31
CA LEU A 47 9.58 -3.75 5.26
C LEU A 47 8.83 -3.71 3.92
N GLN A 48 9.57 -3.73 2.80
CA GLN A 48 9.02 -3.52 1.46
C GLN A 48 8.30 -4.77 0.90
N PHE A 49 8.81 -5.97 1.17
CA PHE A 49 8.30 -7.21 0.57
C PHE A 49 7.38 -8.02 1.50
N ILE A 50 7.39 -7.74 2.80
CA ILE A 50 6.58 -8.48 3.78
C ILE A 50 5.64 -7.53 4.53
N ALA A 51 6.18 -6.61 5.33
CA ALA A 51 5.38 -5.87 6.30
C ALA A 51 4.36 -4.94 5.64
N ILE A 52 4.77 -4.08 4.69
CA ILE A 52 3.86 -3.18 3.98
C ILE A 52 2.78 -3.98 3.21
N PRO A 53 3.12 -4.97 2.36
CA PRO A 53 2.14 -5.80 1.66
C PRO A 53 1.14 -6.49 2.59
N VAL A 54 1.62 -7.20 3.62
CA VAL A 54 0.77 -7.96 4.55
C VAL A 54 -0.15 -7.04 5.33
N TYR A 55 0.37 -5.90 5.80
CA TYR A 55 -0.41 -4.97 6.60
C TYR A 55 -1.52 -4.31 5.77
N ILE A 56 -1.20 -3.83 4.57
CA ILE A 56 -2.19 -3.22 3.68
C ILE A 56 -3.25 -4.25 3.28
N PHE A 57 -2.84 -5.48 3.00
CA PHE A 57 -3.76 -6.57 2.71
C PHE A 57 -4.75 -6.77 3.85
N LEU A 58 -4.25 -6.92 5.08
CA LEU A 58 -5.05 -7.17 6.27
C LEU A 58 -6.09 -6.07 6.52
N VAL A 59 -5.67 -4.81 6.40
CA VAL A 59 -6.58 -3.66 6.59
C VAL A 59 -7.60 -3.55 5.45
N ALA A 60 -7.27 -4.03 4.25
CA ALA A 60 -8.14 -3.97 3.10
C ALA A 60 -9.14 -5.13 3.00
N VAL A 61 -8.92 -6.26 3.67
CA VAL A 61 -9.81 -7.44 3.62
C VAL A 61 -11.29 -7.10 3.84
N PRO A 62 -11.69 -6.25 4.81
CA PRO A 62 -13.10 -5.91 5.02
C PRO A 62 -13.75 -5.22 3.82
N PHE A 63 -12.97 -4.63 2.91
CA PHE A 63 -13.48 -4.00 1.70
C PHE A 63 -13.69 -4.99 0.54
N PHE A 64 -13.20 -6.23 0.66
CA PHE A 64 -13.36 -7.30 -0.34
C PHE A 64 -14.75 -7.93 -0.27
N THR A 65 -15.76 -7.09 -0.40
CA THR A 65 -17.16 -7.45 -0.29
C THR A 65 -17.68 -8.05 -1.59
N GLU A 66 -18.61 -9.00 -1.48
CA GLU A 66 -19.39 -9.46 -2.63
C GLU A 66 -20.24 -8.31 -3.18
N ASP A 67 -20.50 -8.31 -4.49
CA ASP A 67 -21.28 -7.25 -5.14
C ASP A 67 -22.67 -7.07 -4.50
N ARG A 68 -23.23 -8.15 -3.92
CA ARG A 68 -24.51 -8.13 -3.19
C ARG A 68 -24.44 -7.30 -1.90
N VAL A 69 -23.35 -7.45 -1.15
CA VAL A 69 -23.11 -6.70 0.10
C VAL A 69 -22.85 -5.23 -0.23
N LEU A 70 -22.03 -4.95 -1.25
CA LEU A 70 -21.78 -3.58 -1.73
C LEU A 70 -23.09 -2.91 -2.18
N THR A 71 -23.95 -3.62 -2.92
CA THR A 71 -25.26 -3.09 -3.34
C THR A 71 -26.15 -2.78 -2.14
N PHE A 72 -26.17 -3.66 -1.13
CA PHE A 72 -26.91 -3.43 0.11
C PHE A 72 -26.43 -2.20 0.87
N GLU A 73 -25.12 -2.01 1.03
CA GLU A 73 -24.54 -0.82 1.67
C GLU A 73 -24.95 0.46 0.93
N LEU A 74 -24.82 0.46 -0.41
CA LEU A 74 -25.16 1.62 -1.22
C LEU A 74 -26.66 1.98 -1.14
N VAL A 75 -27.54 0.98 -1.07
CA VAL A 75 -28.98 1.19 -0.85
C VAL A 75 -29.27 1.70 0.56
N MET A 76 -28.55 1.21 1.58
CA MET A 76 -28.72 1.64 2.97
C MET A 76 -28.33 3.10 3.15
N PHE A 77 -27.19 3.52 2.60
CA PHE A 77 -26.67 4.87 2.81
C PHE A 77 -27.28 5.93 1.88
N ARG A 78 -28.04 5.53 0.85
CA ARG A 78 -28.72 6.44 -0.11
C ARG A 78 -27.82 7.52 -0.74
N ASP A 79 -26.51 7.32 -0.69
CA ASP A 79 -25.49 8.19 -1.25
C ASP A 79 -24.30 7.33 -1.71
N TRP A 80 -24.15 7.27 -3.02
CA TRP A 80 -23.22 6.41 -3.74
C TRP A 80 -21.77 6.91 -3.65
N LEU A 81 -21.54 8.16 -3.26
CA LEU A 81 -20.20 8.69 -2.99
C LEU A 81 -19.78 8.45 -1.54
N THR A 82 -20.74 8.44 -0.62
CA THR A 82 -20.46 8.28 0.81
C THR A 82 -19.77 6.94 1.11
N VAL A 83 -20.20 5.84 0.51
CA VAL A 83 -19.59 4.51 0.74
C VAL A 83 -18.13 4.42 0.28
N PRO A 84 -17.77 4.71 -0.99
CA PRO A 84 -16.39 4.61 -1.43
C PRO A 84 -15.48 5.60 -0.69
N LEU A 85 -15.98 6.81 -0.39
CA LEU A 85 -15.22 7.80 0.38
C LEU A 85 -15.04 7.38 1.84
N ALA A 86 -16.06 6.76 2.46
CA ALA A 86 -15.94 6.18 3.79
C ALA A 86 -14.88 5.08 3.84
N ARG A 87 -14.89 4.13 2.90
CA ARG A 87 -13.88 3.06 2.79
C ARG A 87 -12.46 3.62 2.61
N MET A 88 -12.31 4.63 1.75
CA MET A 88 -11.02 5.31 1.55
C MET A 88 -10.51 5.96 2.83
N LEU A 89 -11.36 6.73 3.54
CA LEU A 89 -10.98 7.35 4.80
C LEU A 89 -10.70 6.33 5.90
N SER A 90 -11.50 5.27 6.01
CA SER A 90 -11.30 4.21 7.00
C SER A 90 -9.99 3.47 6.76
N LEU A 91 -9.64 3.16 5.50
CA LEU A 91 -8.34 2.59 5.13
C LEU A 91 -7.21 3.52 5.58
N LEU A 92 -7.25 4.80 5.18
CA LEU A 92 -6.21 5.77 5.52
C LEU A 92 -6.00 5.92 7.04
N ILE A 93 -7.08 5.97 7.81
CA ILE A 93 -7.00 6.06 9.28
C ILE A 93 -6.43 4.76 9.87
N ALA A 94 -6.86 3.60 9.37
CA ALA A 94 -6.35 2.31 9.82
C ALA A 94 -4.87 2.06 9.44
N LEU A 95 -4.31 2.82 8.51
CA LEU A 95 -2.88 2.77 8.20
C LEU A 95 -2.01 3.56 9.19
N LEU A 96 -2.60 4.48 9.96
CA LEU A 96 -1.85 5.35 10.88
C LEU A 96 -1.05 4.59 11.96
N PRO A 97 -1.59 3.55 12.64
CA PRO A 97 -0.83 2.85 13.67
C PRO A 97 0.48 2.25 13.13
N PHE A 98 0.43 1.62 11.96
CA PHE A 98 1.62 1.10 11.28
C PHE A 98 2.57 2.21 10.85
N LEU A 99 2.09 3.24 10.17
CA LEU A 99 2.94 4.36 9.73
C LEU A 99 3.67 5.04 10.90
N LEU A 100 2.96 5.34 11.98
CA LEU A 100 3.54 6.01 13.16
C LEU A 100 4.58 5.14 13.85
N THR A 101 4.34 3.83 13.93
CA THR A 101 5.26 2.90 14.59
C THR A 101 6.49 2.62 13.73
N THR A 102 6.33 2.30 12.45
CA THR A 102 7.46 2.04 11.54
C THR A 102 8.32 3.29 11.34
N ILE A 103 7.73 4.48 11.18
CA ILE A 103 8.50 5.74 11.11
C ILE A 103 9.18 6.01 12.46
N GLY A 104 8.51 5.74 13.58
CA GLY A 104 9.10 5.86 14.91
C GLY A 104 10.31 4.94 15.12
N ILE A 105 10.23 3.69 14.64
CA ILE A 105 11.35 2.74 14.66
C ILE A 105 12.50 3.26 13.79
N ALA A 106 12.21 3.69 12.56
CA ALA A 106 13.23 4.24 11.65
C ALA A 106 13.93 5.46 12.27
N TRP A 107 13.19 6.39 12.89
CA TRP A 107 13.77 7.52 13.61
C TRP A 107 14.61 7.13 14.82
N GLY A 108 14.13 6.18 15.64
CA GLY A 108 14.88 5.68 16.79
C GLY A 108 16.21 5.01 16.43
N MET A 109 16.34 4.55 15.18
CA MET A 109 17.53 3.85 14.66
C MET A 109 18.38 4.69 13.70
N ASN A 110 18.13 6.01 13.60
CA ASN A 110 18.80 6.95 12.68
C ASN A 110 18.55 6.71 11.18
N GLU A 111 17.55 5.91 10.81
CA GLU A 111 17.13 5.62 9.44
C GLU A 111 16.07 6.61 8.92
N GLN A 112 16.23 7.89 9.26
CA GLN A 112 15.29 8.96 8.93
C GLN A 112 14.98 9.11 7.42
N PRO A 113 15.94 8.88 6.48
CA PRO A 113 15.68 8.98 5.04
C PRO A 113 14.58 8.05 4.52
N PHE A 114 14.28 6.94 5.23
CA PHE A 114 13.26 5.98 4.81
C PHE A 114 11.82 6.43 5.10
N ALA A 115 11.60 7.45 5.93
CA ALA A 115 10.25 7.87 6.33
C ALA A 115 9.35 8.23 5.13
N LEU A 116 9.88 8.96 4.15
CA LEU A 116 9.13 9.41 2.98
C LEU A 116 8.86 8.28 1.98
N PRO A 117 9.82 7.39 1.66
CA PRO A 117 9.55 6.14 0.94
C PRO A 117 8.54 5.21 1.60
N ILE A 118 8.54 5.08 2.93
CA ILE A 118 7.57 4.26 3.67
C ILE A 118 6.15 4.82 3.46
N LEU A 119 6.00 6.14 3.58
CA LEU A 119 4.72 6.81 3.32
C LEU A 119 4.28 6.62 1.86
N ALA A 120 5.19 6.82 0.90
CA ALA A 120 4.90 6.64 -0.52
C ALA A 120 4.46 5.22 -0.86
N SER A 121 5.18 4.22 -0.35
CA SER A 121 4.87 2.79 -0.54
C SER A 121 3.50 2.45 0.05
N THR A 122 3.24 2.91 1.27
CA THR A 122 1.98 2.63 1.96
C THR A 122 0.78 3.23 1.23
N LEU A 123 0.88 4.48 0.76
CA LEU A 123 -0.19 5.15 0.01
C LEU A 123 -0.40 4.55 -1.38
N PHE A 124 0.69 4.18 -2.07
CA PHE A 124 0.63 3.56 -3.39
C PHE A 124 -0.12 2.23 -3.34
N TYR A 125 0.26 1.33 -2.44
CA TYR A 125 -0.39 0.04 -2.31
C TYR A 125 -1.82 0.14 -1.77
N ALA A 126 -2.08 1.05 -0.83
CA ALA A 126 -3.44 1.29 -0.34
C ALA A 126 -4.37 1.79 -1.45
N SER A 127 -3.92 2.74 -2.25
CA SER A 127 -4.69 3.26 -3.39
C SER A 127 -4.88 2.20 -4.49
N LEU A 128 -3.87 1.36 -4.74
CA LEU A 128 -3.99 0.24 -5.68
C LEU A 128 -5.05 -0.76 -5.25
N VAL A 129 -5.02 -1.17 -3.98
CA VAL A 129 -5.96 -2.16 -3.46
C VAL A 129 -7.38 -1.61 -3.48
N LEU A 130 -7.59 -0.35 -3.10
CA LEU A 130 -8.90 0.31 -3.26
C LEU A 130 -9.37 0.27 -4.71
N LEU A 131 -8.51 0.61 -5.67
CA LEU A 131 -8.85 0.55 -7.09
C LEU A 131 -9.24 -0.88 -7.52
N ILE A 132 -8.54 -1.90 -7.03
CA ILE A 132 -8.85 -3.31 -7.31
C ILE A 132 -10.24 -3.71 -6.78
N THR A 133 -10.68 -3.17 -5.63
CA THR A 133 -12.01 -3.49 -5.09
C THR A 133 -13.16 -3.12 -6.03
N VAL A 134 -12.93 -2.21 -6.98
CA VAL A 134 -13.94 -1.79 -7.96
C VAL A 134 -14.31 -2.92 -8.93
N PHE A 135 -13.41 -3.87 -9.19
CA PHE A 135 -13.67 -4.99 -10.09
C PHE A 135 -14.73 -5.98 -9.56
N GLY A 136 -15.07 -5.93 -8.26
CA GLY A 136 -16.09 -6.78 -7.67
C GLY A 136 -15.71 -8.26 -7.58
N GLY A 137 -16.57 -9.03 -6.92
CA GLY A 137 -16.37 -10.46 -6.65
C GLY A 137 -15.21 -10.75 -5.69
N GLY A 138 -15.51 -10.96 -4.40
CA GLY A 138 -14.53 -11.07 -3.32
C GLY A 138 -13.31 -11.97 -3.62
N GLY A 139 -13.52 -13.13 -4.26
CA GLY A 139 -12.42 -14.01 -4.66
C GLY A 139 -11.48 -13.42 -5.73
N LYS A 140 -12.00 -12.68 -6.71
CA LYS A 140 -11.18 -12.02 -7.74
C LYS A 140 -10.38 -10.87 -7.14
N VAL A 141 -11.02 -10.06 -6.31
CA VAL A 141 -10.38 -8.94 -5.59
C VAL A 141 -9.25 -9.47 -4.71
N TYR A 142 -9.51 -10.54 -3.95
CA TYR A 142 -8.50 -11.19 -3.11
C TYR A 142 -7.24 -11.59 -3.90
N ILE A 143 -7.42 -12.33 -5.02
CA ILE A 143 -6.30 -12.81 -5.84
C ILE A 143 -5.54 -11.64 -6.48
N LEU A 144 -6.25 -10.65 -7.03
CA LEU A 144 -5.62 -9.48 -7.65
C LEU A 144 -4.87 -8.63 -6.63
N SER A 145 -5.42 -8.42 -5.43
CA SER A 145 -4.76 -7.66 -4.36
C SER A 145 -3.52 -8.38 -3.86
N MET A 146 -3.58 -9.70 -3.59
CA MET A 146 -2.40 -10.48 -3.23
C MET A 146 -1.33 -10.43 -4.34
N GLY A 147 -1.73 -10.63 -5.59
CA GLY A 147 -0.82 -10.57 -6.73
C GLY A 147 -0.16 -9.20 -6.84
N ALA A 148 -0.92 -8.11 -6.74
CA ALA A 148 -0.38 -6.76 -6.84
C ALA A 148 0.57 -6.41 -5.68
N LEU A 149 0.19 -6.73 -4.44
CA LEU A 149 0.95 -6.36 -3.23
C LEU A 149 2.29 -7.10 -3.13
N PHE A 150 2.37 -8.35 -3.60
CA PHE A 150 3.61 -9.13 -3.53
C PHE A 150 4.38 -9.13 -4.86
N MET A 151 3.72 -9.33 -6.00
CA MET A 151 4.45 -9.48 -7.26
C MET A 151 5.05 -8.18 -7.78
N LEU A 152 4.39 -7.03 -7.58
CA LEU A 152 4.94 -5.75 -8.04
C LEU A 152 6.30 -5.42 -7.40
N PRO A 153 6.47 -5.45 -6.07
CA PRO A 153 7.76 -5.15 -5.48
C PRO A 153 8.78 -6.23 -5.85
N PHE A 154 8.42 -7.52 -5.85
CA PHE A 154 9.36 -8.57 -6.29
C PHE A 154 9.81 -8.39 -7.75
N SER A 155 8.94 -7.90 -8.62
CA SER A 155 9.29 -7.66 -10.02
C SER A 155 10.34 -6.55 -10.17
N SER A 156 10.26 -5.48 -9.37
CA SER A 156 11.26 -4.40 -9.40
C SER A 156 12.60 -4.88 -8.85
N LEU A 157 12.61 -5.70 -7.79
CA LEU A 157 13.81 -6.34 -7.26
C LEU A 157 14.54 -7.12 -8.35
N VAL A 158 13.84 -8.03 -9.05
CA VAL A 158 14.44 -8.86 -10.11
C VAL A 158 14.96 -8.01 -11.27
N LEU A 159 14.20 -6.99 -11.69
CA LEU A 159 14.61 -6.09 -12.77
C LEU A 159 15.90 -5.33 -12.43
N ILE A 160 16.00 -4.80 -11.21
CA ILE A 160 17.17 -4.05 -10.76
C ILE A 160 18.37 -4.95 -10.52
N GLN A 161 18.19 -6.11 -9.88
CA GLN A 161 19.28 -7.05 -9.65
C GLN A 161 19.93 -7.50 -10.96
N ASN A 162 19.12 -7.77 -11.99
CA ASN A 162 19.64 -8.10 -13.31
C ASN A 162 20.50 -6.96 -13.90
N GLN A 163 20.06 -5.70 -13.80
CA GLN A 163 20.84 -4.56 -14.31
C GLN A 163 22.12 -4.31 -13.49
N ALA A 164 22.02 -4.41 -12.16
CA ALA A 164 23.15 -4.28 -11.25
C ALA A 164 24.22 -5.34 -11.51
N SER A 165 23.81 -6.59 -11.78
CA SER A 165 24.75 -7.69 -12.12
C SER A 165 25.53 -7.45 -13.42
N MET A 166 24.97 -6.65 -14.33
CA MET A 166 25.61 -6.25 -15.58
C MET A 166 26.47 -4.98 -15.42
N GLY A 167 26.53 -4.38 -14.23
CA GLY A 167 27.23 -3.12 -13.98
C GLY A 167 26.55 -1.90 -14.59
N ASN A 168 25.29 -2.03 -15.01
CA ASN A 168 24.54 -0.95 -15.65
C ASN A 168 23.81 -0.11 -14.60
N THR A 169 23.81 1.20 -14.82
CA THR A 169 22.95 2.11 -14.08
C THR A 169 21.57 2.16 -14.72
N VAL A 170 20.54 2.32 -13.88
CA VAL A 170 19.13 2.33 -14.30
C VAL A 170 18.58 3.75 -14.19
N GLY A 171 17.97 4.23 -15.27
CA GLY A 171 17.36 5.55 -15.36
C GLY A 171 16.07 5.56 -16.17
N GLY A 172 15.54 6.75 -16.41
CA GLY A 172 14.33 6.95 -17.23
C GLY A 172 13.11 6.19 -16.70
N LEU A 173 12.34 5.58 -17.60
CA LEU A 173 11.08 4.92 -17.24
C LEU A 173 11.26 3.78 -16.22
N ILE A 174 12.29 2.93 -16.41
CA ILE A 174 12.52 1.77 -15.54
C ILE A 174 12.88 2.21 -14.12
N GLY A 175 13.63 3.31 -13.98
CA GLY A 175 13.94 3.88 -12.68
C GLY A 175 12.67 4.37 -11.96
N TYR A 176 11.77 5.07 -12.67
CA TYR A 176 10.52 5.53 -12.08
C TYR A 176 9.60 4.36 -11.71
N LEU A 177 9.53 3.32 -12.56
CA LEU A 177 8.77 2.11 -12.26
C LEU A 177 9.31 1.41 -11.01
N THR A 178 10.62 1.42 -10.78
CA THR A 178 11.22 0.86 -9.56
C THR A 178 10.78 1.64 -8.32
N TYR A 179 10.79 2.97 -8.38
CA TYR A 179 10.29 3.78 -7.26
C TYR A 179 8.79 3.57 -7.04
N ILE A 180 7.99 3.49 -8.11
CA ILE A 180 6.55 3.25 -8.02
C ILE A 180 6.26 1.88 -7.37
N MET A 181 6.93 0.83 -7.85
CA MET A 181 6.70 -0.54 -7.40
C MET A 181 7.36 -0.83 -6.05
N SER A 182 8.45 -0.17 -5.68
CA SER A 182 9.14 -0.45 -4.43
C SER A 182 9.90 0.78 -3.93
N PRO A 183 9.22 1.80 -3.38
CA PRO A 183 9.87 3.05 -3.00
C PRO A 183 11.01 2.89 -1.99
N VAL A 184 10.83 2.02 -0.98
CA VAL A 184 11.82 1.78 0.08
C VAL A 184 13.07 1.11 -0.51
N TYR A 185 12.87 0.10 -1.36
CA TYR A 185 13.97 -0.55 -2.08
C TYR A 185 14.63 0.39 -3.10
N GLY A 186 13.85 1.25 -3.76
CA GLY A 186 14.35 2.26 -4.69
C GLY A 186 15.33 3.23 -4.03
N LEU A 187 15.06 3.68 -2.80
CA LEU A 187 16.00 4.49 -2.03
C LEU A 187 17.30 3.73 -1.74
N HIS A 188 17.21 2.47 -1.29
CA HIS A 188 18.38 1.65 -1.01
C HIS A 188 19.28 1.51 -2.25
N VAL A 189 18.70 1.14 -3.39
CA VAL A 189 19.40 0.96 -4.67
C VAL A 189 19.98 2.27 -5.22
N HIS A 190 19.31 3.40 -4.96
CA HIS A 190 19.86 4.72 -5.29
C HIS A 190 21.10 5.04 -4.46
N ASN A 191 21.07 4.78 -3.16
CA ASN A 191 22.23 4.95 -2.29
C ASN A 191 23.40 4.03 -2.70
N SER A 192 23.11 2.85 -3.25
CA SER A 192 24.12 1.96 -3.85
C SER A 192 24.64 2.41 -5.22
N GLY A 193 24.12 3.50 -5.80
CA GLY A 193 24.57 4.05 -7.09
C GLY A 193 24.01 3.35 -8.33
N VAL A 194 23.11 2.38 -8.18
CA VAL A 194 22.50 1.65 -9.30
C VAL A 194 21.38 2.46 -9.96
N LEU A 195 20.58 3.18 -9.17
CA LEU A 195 19.53 4.06 -9.68
C LEU A 195 20.02 5.50 -9.83
N THR A 196 19.86 6.03 -11.05
CA THR A 196 20.21 7.42 -11.40
C THR A 196 19.13 8.45 -11.03
N ILE A 197 17.89 8.00 -10.80
CA ILE A 197 16.77 8.86 -10.43
C ILE A 197 16.87 9.20 -8.96
N SER A 198 16.74 10.49 -8.63
CA SER A 198 16.74 10.94 -7.24
C SER A 198 15.55 10.39 -6.47
N ALA A 199 15.76 10.08 -5.20
CA ALA A 199 14.70 9.58 -4.33
C ALA A 199 13.51 10.55 -4.23
N SER A 200 13.74 11.87 -4.25
CA SER A 200 12.67 12.86 -4.26
C SER A 200 11.77 12.74 -5.49
N ALA A 201 12.36 12.71 -6.69
CA ALA A 201 11.60 12.61 -7.93
C ALA A 201 10.83 11.28 -8.03
N GLY A 202 11.42 10.18 -7.58
CA GLY A 202 10.75 8.89 -7.52
C GLY A 202 9.53 8.88 -6.59
N ASN A 203 9.67 9.48 -5.40
CA ASN A 203 8.57 9.59 -4.44
C ASN A 203 7.47 10.53 -4.93
N ASP A 204 7.81 11.67 -5.55
CA ASP A 204 6.82 12.61 -6.12
C ASP A 204 5.92 11.93 -7.15
N VAL A 205 6.52 11.14 -8.06
CA VAL A 205 5.77 10.36 -9.06
C VAL A 205 4.88 9.31 -8.38
N THR A 206 5.38 8.67 -7.32
CA THR A 206 4.61 7.66 -6.57
C THR A 206 3.42 8.29 -5.87
N PHE A 207 3.57 9.46 -5.24
CA PHE A 207 2.46 10.20 -4.64
C PHE A 207 1.45 10.66 -5.68
N LEU A 208 1.93 11.18 -6.82
CA LEU A 208 1.06 11.59 -7.92
C LEU A 208 0.21 10.40 -8.41
N LEU A 209 0.84 9.25 -8.65
CA LEU A 209 0.12 8.05 -9.11
C LEU A 209 -0.87 7.53 -8.06
N SER A 210 -0.50 7.58 -6.78
CA SER A 210 -1.38 7.22 -5.66
C SER A 210 -2.63 8.11 -5.63
N ALA A 211 -2.45 9.43 -5.79
CA ALA A 211 -3.55 10.38 -5.86
C ALA A 211 -4.44 10.13 -7.09
N VAL A 212 -3.85 9.86 -8.26
CA VAL A 212 -4.58 9.51 -9.48
C VAL A 212 -5.41 8.24 -9.26
N TRP A 213 -4.87 7.20 -8.63
CA TRP A 213 -5.60 5.97 -8.34
C TRP A 213 -6.76 6.18 -7.36
N MET A 214 -6.59 7.00 -6.33
CA MET A 214 -7.69 7.35 -5.43
C MET A 214 -8.80 8.12 -6.15
N ILE A 215 -8.44 9.07 -7.02
CA ILE A 215 -9.42 9.82 -7.83
C ILE A 215 -10.15 8.85 -8.79
N LEU A 216 -9.42 7.98 -9.48
CA LEU A 216 -10.00 6.96 -10.37
C LEU A 216 -10.93 6.02 -9.61
N TYR A 217 -10.56 5.57 -8.42
CA TYR A 217 -11.41 4.75 -7.57
C TYR A 217 -12.76 5.42 -7.28
N LEU A 218 -12.75 6.70 -6.90
CA LEU A 218 -13.98 7.47 -6.67
C LEU A 218 -14.81 7.63 -7.95
N LEU A 219 -14.17 7.96 -9.07
CA LEU A 219 -14.85 8.16 -10.36
C LEU A 219 -15.47 6.87 -10.91
N ILE A 220 -14.74 5.75 -10.89
CA ILE A 220 -15.26 4.49 -11.42
C ILE A 220 -16.41 3.97 -10.53
N SER A 221 -16.30 4.15 -9.21
CA SER A 221 -17.39 3.82 -8.27
C SER A 221 -18.68 4.61 -8.58
N GLN A 222 -18.55 5.87 -9.01
CA GLN A 222 -19.69 6.68 -9.47
C GLN A 222 -20.23 6.24 -10.85
N VAL A 223 -19.39 5.77 -11.77
CA VAL A 223 -19.86 5.32 -13.10
C VAL A 223 -20.58 3.98 -13.01
N ARG A 224 -20.13 3.06 -12.15
CA ARG A 224 -20.75 1.74 -11.92
C ARG A 224 -22.21 1.88 -11.40
N ASN A 225 -22.54 3.02 -10.80
CA ASN A 225 -23.91 3.40 -10.41
C ASN A 225 -24.84 3.63 -11.64
N VAL A 226 -24.34 4.11 -12.77
CA VAL A 226 -25.17 4.39 -13.96
C VAL A 226 -25.53 3.11 -14.72
N LYS A 227 -24.71 2.06 -14.61
CA LYS A 227 -24.92 0.77 -15.25
C LYS A 227 -24.55 -0.36 -14.27
N PRO A 228 -25.50 -0.86 -13.45
CA PRO A 228 -25.24 -2.09 -12.72
C PRO A 228 -24.83 -3.16 -13.73
N SER A 229 -23.68 -3.79 -13.50
CA SER A 229 -23.22 -4.91 -14.32
C SER A 229 -24.28 -6.00 -14.24
N GLY A 230 -25.00 -6.20 -15.35
CA GLY A 230 -26.00 -7.26 -15.51
C GLY A 230 -25.39 -8.65 -15.51
#